data_AF-A0A0D2IP32-F1
#
_entry.id   AF-A0A0D2IP32-F1
#
_cell.length_a   1.000
_cell.length_b   1.000
_cell.length_c   1.000
_cell.angle_alpha   90.00
_cell.angle_beta   90.00
_cell.angle_gamma   90.00
#
_symmetry.space_group_name_H-M   'P 1'
#
loop_
_entity.id
_entity.type
_entity.pdbx_description
1 polymer ?
#
loop_
_entity_poly.entity_id
_entity_poly.type
_entity_poly.pdbx_seq_one_letter_code
_entity_poly.pdbx_strand_id
1 'polypeptide(L)'
;MYSATGWLVRRDPKVQVLLSATLDPLPPVLRRGLVAVAFCGILSLVSSLALFTFLTYRLCVWYYRGHLRNGANQFLILIYNLVLVDIQQAMAFALTSVYLAANKIEVGTTTCWANGWFVSTGDLASGVFIFAIALHTFFAVVKGRRVETKVFYTGIACLWIFVYTMAIIGVGLDPDLYVRAGAWCWISRKHAKERLWIHYF
;
A
#
# COMPACT_ATOMS: atom_id res chain seq x y z
N MET A 1 16.82 -6.93 -29.35
CA MET A 1 16.12 -6.01 -30.28
C MET A 1 14.65 -5.92 -29.83
N TYR A 2 14.36 -5.09 -28.83
CA TYR A 2 13.01 -4.92 -28.30
C TYR A 2 12.23 -3.99 -29.23
N SER A 3 11.20 -4.53 -29.88
CA SER A 3 10.53 -3.87 -30.99
C SER A 3 9.75 -2.62 -30.56
N ALA A 4 9.98 -1.50 -31.26
CA ALA A 4 9.28 -0.23 -31.09
C ALA A 4 7.74 -0.35 -31.29
N THR A 5 7.27 -1.44 -31.89
CA THR A 5 5.83 -1.74 -32.07
C THR A 5 5.09 -1.97 -30.75
N GLY A 6 5.75 -2.51 -29.72
CA GLY A 6 5.12 -2.76 -28.41
C GLY A 6 4.76 -1.48 -27.63
N TRP A 7 5.43 -0.36 -27.93
CA TRP A 7 5.16 0.95 -27.34
C TRP A 7 3.98 1.66 -27.99
N LEU A 8 3.82 1.51 -29.32
CA LEU A 8 2.70 2.08 -30.07
C LEU A 8 1.38 1.37 -29.73
N VAL A 9 1.38 0.03 -29.68
CA VAL A 9 0.21 -0.78 -29.27
C VAL A 9 -0.29 -0.44 -27.85
N ARG A 10 0.60 0.02 -26.97
CA ARG A 10 0.25 0.40 -25.59
C ARG A 10 -0.41 1.79 -25.49
N ARG A 11 -0.34 2.62 -26.54
CA ARG A 11 -0.99 3.94 -26.63
C ARG A 11 -2.35 3.90 -27.33
N ASP A 12 -2.72 2.79 -27.97
CA ASP A 12 -4.03 2.68 -28.61
C ASP A 12 -5.17 2.70 -27.57
N PRO A 13 -6.12 3.65 -27.65
CA PRO A 13 -7.18 3.79 -26.65
C PRO A 13 -8.07 2.55 -26.57
N LYS A 14 -8.30 1.84 -27.69
CA LYS A 14 -9.05 0.58 -27.70
C LYS A 14 -8.36 -0.54 -26.91
N VAL A 15 -7.04 -0.61 -26.98
CA VAL A 15 -6.24 -1.61 -26.25
C VAL A 15 -6.21 -1.28 -24.75
N GLN A 16 -6.17 0.01 -24.40
CA GLN A 16 -6.25 0.43 -23.00
C GLN A 16 -7.60 0.10 -22.37
N VAL A 17 -8.71 0.33 -23.08
CA VAL A 17 -10.05 -0.07 -22.62
C VAL A 17 -10.12 -1.59 -22.41
N LEU A 18 -9.56 -2.39 -23.33
CA LEU A 18 -9.53 -3.85 -23.18
C LEU A 18 -8.67 -4.31 -21.98
N LEU A 19 -7.55 -3.64 -21.74
CA LEU A 19 -6.67 -3.89 -20.60
C LEU A 19 -7.33 -3.55 -19.25
N SER A 20 -8.26 -2.58 -19.26
CA SER A 20 -8.98 -2.11 -18.08
C SER A 20 -10.35 -2.75 -17.88
N ALA A 21 -10.88 -3.49 -18.85
CA ALA A 21 -12.14 -4.22 -18.73
C ALA A 21 -12.06 -5.44 -17.80
N THR A 22 -13.21 -5.96 -17.36
CA THR A 22 -13.34 -7.23 -16.64
C THR A 22 -12.66 -8.38 -17.39
N LEU A 23 -11.97 -9.25 -16.65
CA LEU A 23 -11.29 -10.43 -17.18
C LEU A 23 -11.97 -11.71 -16.70
N ASP A 24 -12.63 -12.40 -17.63
CA ASP A 24 -13.35 -13.65 -17.38
C ASP A 24 -13.24 -14.57 -18.61
N PRO A 25 -12.66 -15.79 -18.51
CA PRO A 25 -12.04 -16.38 -17.31
C PRO A 25 -10.58 -15.93 -17.10
N LEU A 26 -10.02 -16.21 -15.92
CA LEU A 26 -8.59 -16.00 -15.64
C LEU A 26 -7.71 -16.89 -16.53
N PRO A 27 -6.77 -16.31 -17.32
CA PRO A 27 -5.80 -17.10 -18.07
C PRO A 27 -4.93 -17.95 -17.13
N PRO A 28 -4.55 -19.19 -17.51
CA PRO A 28 -3.87 -20.14 -16.63
C PRO A 28 -2.48 -19.68 -16.16
N VAL A 29 -1.80 -18.82 -16.93
CA VAL A 29 -0.54 -18.18 -16.50
C VAL A 29 -0.79 -17.17 -15.38
N LEU A 30 -1.82 -16.32 -15.55
CA LEU A 30 -2.20 -15.31 -14.57
C LEU A 30 -2.68 -15.95 -13.27
N ARG A 31 -3.50 -16.99 -13.38
CA ARG A 31 -4.02 -17.75 -12.24
C ARG A 31 -2.89 -18.33 -11.38
N ARG A 32 -1.88 -18.97 -11.99
CA ARG A 32 -0.72 -19.53 -11.25
C ARG A 32 0.08 -18.47 -10.52
N GLY A 33 0.35 -17.33 -11.18
CA GLY A 33 1.04 -16.20 -10.54
C GLY A 33 0.23 -15.61 -9.39
N LEU A 34 -1.08 -15.46 -9.58
CA LEU A 34 -1.97 -14.89 -8.59
C LEU A 34 -2.13 -15.80 -7.35
N VAL A 35 -2.06 -17.13 -7.52
CA VAL A 35 -2.01 -18.08 -6.38
C VAL A 35 -0.82 -17.79 -5.46
N ALA A 36 0.37 -17.58 -6.02
CA ALA A 36 1.55 -17.26 -5.23
C ALA A 36 1.41 -15.90 -4.52
N VAL A 37 0.91 -14.88 -5.23
CA VAL A 37 0.68 -13.54 -4.66
C VAL A 37 -0.35 -13.59 -3.53
N ALA A 38 -1.47 -14.27 -3.72
CA ALA A 38 -2.52 -14.38 -2.70
C ALA A 38 -2.01 -15.14 -1.46
N PHE A 39 -1.28 -16.24 -1.66
CA PHE A 39 -0.70 -17.01 -0.55
C PHE A 39 0.27 -16.17 0.29
N CYS A 40 1.24 -15.52 -0.37
CA CYS A 40 2.19 -14.64 0.31
C CYS A 40 1.49 -13.44 0.97
N GLY A 41 0.48 -12.86 0.31
CA GLY A 41 -0.31 -11.76 0.85
C GLY A 41 -1.07 -12.14 2.12
N ILE A 42 -1.73 -13.30 2.14
CA ILE A 42 -2.43 -13.81 3.33
C ILE A 42 -1.45 -14.11 4.46
N LEU A 43 -0.33 -14.78 4.15
CA LEU A 43 0.70 -15.07 5.15
C LEU A 43 1.26 -13.79 5.77
N SER A 44 1.56 -12.79 4.93
CA SER A 44 2.02 -11.47 5.37
C SER A 44 0.97 -10.73 6.19
N LEU A 45 -0.31 -10.84 5.83
CA LEU A 45 -1.38 -10.19 6.58
C LEU A 45 -1.50 -10.80 7.98
N VAL A 46 -1.48 -12.14 8.08
CA VAL A 46 -1.54 -12.85 9.36
C VAL A 46 -0.34 -12.52 10.24
N SER A 47 0.87 -12.53 9.68
CA SER A 47 2.09 -12.21 10.44
C SER A 47 2.10 -10.75 10.91
N SER A 48 1.73 -9.79 10.05
CA SER A 48 1.67 -8.37 10.41
C SER A 48 0.57 -8.08 11.44
N LEU A 49 -0.60 -8.73 11.35
CA LEU A 49 -1.65 -8.62 12.37
C LEU A 49 -1.21 -9.20 13.73
N ALA A 50 -0.52 -10.35 13.72
CA ALA A 50 0.04 -10.94 14.93
C ALA A 50 1.08 -10.00 15.58
N LEU A 51 2.00 -9.45 14.78
CA LEU A 51 3.00 -8.49 15.25
C LEU A 51 2.36 -7.20 15.78
N PHE A 52 1.37 -6.65 15.06
CA PHE A 52 0.64 -5.47 15.48
C PHE A 52 -0.06 -5.69 16.83
N THR A 53 -0.74 -6.84 16.99
CA THR A 53 -1.41 -7.22 18.23
C THR A 53 -0.41 -7.37 19.37
N PHE A 54 0.72 -8.03 19.13
CA PHE A 54 1.80 -8.18 20.11
C PHE A 54 2.39 -6.83 20.55
N LEU A 55 2.72 -5.95 19.59
CA LEU A 55 3.26 -4.62 19.87
C LEU A 55 2.26 -3.77 20.65
N THR A 56 0.98 -3.81 20.24
CA THR A 56 -0.12 -3.10 20.91
C THR A 56 -0.28 -3.58 22.36
N TYR A 57 -0.34 -4.90 22.56
CA TYR A 57 -0.40 -5.50 23.89
C TYR A 57 0.76 -5.04 24.77
N ARG A 58 1.99 -5.08 24.24
CA ARG A 58 3.19 -4.67 24.97
C ARG A 58 3.17 -3.18 25.32
N LEU A 59 2.78 -2.32 24.37
CA LEU A 59 2.63 -0.88 24.58
C LEU A 59 1.58 -0.57 25.65
N CYS A 60 0.42 -1.23 25.60
CA CYS A 60 -0.64 -1.09 26.60
C CYS A 60 -0.16 -1.51 28.00
N VAL A 61 0.47 -2.67 28.12
CA VAL A 61 0.99 -3.14 29.42
C VAL A 61 2.03 -2.17 29.98
N TRP A 62 2.93 -1.64 29.14
CA TRP A 62 3.92 -0.65 29.56
C TRP A 62 3.32 0.70 29.93
N TYR A 63 2.24 1.09 29.28
CA TYR A 63 1.45 2.27 29.63
C TYR A 63 0.85 2.13 31.03
N TYR A 64 0.14 1.03 31.27
CA TYR A 64 -0.51 0.77 32.56
C TYR A 64 0.48 0.55 33.70
N ARG A 65 1.66 -0.04 33.44
CA ARG A 65 2.73 -0.19 34.44
C ARG A 65 3.53 1.09 34.69
N GLY A 66 3.22 2.20 34.01
CA GLY A 66 3.92 3.47 34.17
C GLY A 66 5.33 3.52 33.59
N HIS A 67 5.76 2.49 32.85
CA HIS A 67 7.08 2.46 32.21
C HIS A 67 7.21 3.52 31.09
N LEU A 68 6.08 4.01 30.57
CA LEU A 68 6.03 5.08 29.56
C LEU A 68 6.08 6.50 30.14
N ARG A 69 6.25 6.67 31.46
CA ARG A 69 6.26 8.00 32.11
C ARG A 69 7.38 8.92 31.61
N ASN A 70 8.48 8.34 31.12
CA ASN A 70 9.62 9.06 30.53
C ASN A 70 9.55 9.14 28.98
N GLY A 71 8.44 8.74 28.37
CA GLY A 71 8.23 8.70 26.92
C GLY A 71 8.48 7.31 26.30
N ALA A 72 7.74 7.00 25.23
CA ALA A 72 7.94 5.78 24.45
C ALA A 72 9.22 5.85 23.62
N ASN A 73 9.81 4.69 23.30
CA ASN A 73 10.92 4.65 22.35
C ASN A 73 10.43 5.10 20.96
N GLN A 74 10.93 6.23 20.47
CA GLN A 74 10.57 6.82 19.18
C GLN A 74 10.72 5.84 18.01
N PHE A 75 11.79 5.03 18.02
CA PHE A 75 12.01 4.03 16.98
C PHE A 75 10.92 2.94 16.99
N LEU A 76 10.46 2.52 18.17
CA LEU A 76 9.37 1.56 18.31
C LEU A 76 8.05 2.11 17.77
N ILE A 77 7.78 3.40 17.99
CA ILE A 77 6.57 4.06 17.46
C ILE A 77 6.62 4.15 15.93
N LEU A 78 7.78 4.41 15.33
CA LEU A 78 7.93 4.37 13.87
C LEU A 78 7.70 2.97 13.30
N ILE A 79 8.29 1.94 13.91
CA ILE A 79 8.03 0.54 13.52
C ILE A 79 6.55 0.20 13.66
N TYR A 80 5.89 0.65 14.72
CA TYR A 80 4.47 0.43 14.91
C TYR A 80 3.62 0.99 13.76
N ASN A 81 3.94 2.21 13.30
CA ASN A 81 3.26 2.80 12.13
C ASN A 81 3.58 2.06 10.84
N LEU A 82 4.84 1.63 10.65
CA LEU A 82 5.24 0.83 9.48
C LEU A 82 4.49 -0.51 9.44
N VAL A 83 4.31 -1.18 10.58
CA VAL A 83 3.52 -2.42 10.64
C VAL A 83 2.05 -2.16 10.28
N LEU A 84 1.47 -1.03 10.68
CA LEU A 84 0.13 -0.64 10.28
C LEU A 84 0.03 -0.43 8.76
N VAL A 85 1.05 0.17 8.15
CA VAL A 85 1.18 0.30 6.71
C VAL A 85 1.26 -1.06 6.01
N ASP A 86 2.09 -1.97 6.53
CA ASP A 86 2.24 -3.32 5.96
C ASP A 86 0.93 -4.12 6.03
N ILE A 87 0.08 -3.90 7.03
CA ILE A 87 -1.27 -4.47 7.07
C ILE A 87 -2.12 -3.96 5.90
N GLN A 88 -2.05 -2.66 5.58
CA GLN A 88 -2.79 -2.11 4.42
C GLN A 88 -2.29 -2.73 3.12
N GLN A 89 -0.97 -2.80 2.91
CA GLN A 89 -0.39 -3.38 1.70
C GLN A 89 -0.69 -4.88 1.57
N ALA A 90 -0.56 -5.64 2.66
CA ALA A 90 -0.84 -7.07 2.67
C ALA A 90 -2.33 -7.37 2.43
N MET A 91 -3.24 -6.55 2.95
CA MET A 91 -4.68 -6.66 2.67
C MET A 91 -4.97 -6.52 1.17
N ALA A 92 -4.27 -5.61 0.49
CA ALA A 92 -4.38 -5.46 -0.95
C ALA A 92 -4.08 -6.79 -1.68
N PHE A 93 -2.96 -7.44 -1.36
CA PHE A 93 -2.61 -8.71 -1.99
C PHE A 93 -3.48 -9.89 -1.51
N ALA A 94 -3.92 -9.91 -0.26
CA ALA A 94 -4.83 -10.93 0.25
C ALA A 94 -6.19 -10.91 -0.47
N LEU A 95 -6.71 -9.73 -0.82
CA LEU A 95 -7.96 -9.58 -1.58
C LEU A 95 -7.91 -10.24 -2.96
N THR A 96 -6.72 -10.47 -3.53
CA THR A 96 -6.59 -11.19 -4.81
C THR A 96 -7.04 -12.65 -4.75
N SER A 97 -7.14 -13.23 -3.55
CA SER A 97 -7.76 -14.55 -3.32
C SER A 97 -9.22 -14.61 -3.79
N VAL A 98 -9.96 -13.49 -3.72
CA VAL A 98 -11.34 -13.40 -4.20
C VAL A 98 -11.39 -13.60 -5.72
N TYR A 99 -10.44 -13.02 -6.46
CA TYR A 99 -10.35 -13.18 -7.91
C TYR A 99 -9.99 -14.62 -8.31
N LEU A 100 -9.15 -15.29 -7.50
CA LEU A 100 -8.84 -16.71 -7.69
C LEU A 100 -10.06 -17.60 -7.45
N ALA A 101 -10.83 -17.32 -6.40
CA ALA A 101 -12.03 -18.08 -6.06
C ALA A 101 -13.12 -17.91 -7.13
N ALA A 102 -13.30 -16.68 -7.63
CA ALA A 102 -14.28 -16.38 -8.68
C ALA A 102 -13.80 -16.77 -10.09
N ASN A 103 -12.51 -17.09 -10.26
CA ASN A 103 -11.85 -17.29 -11.56
C ASN A 103 -12.07 -16.13 -12.55
N LYS A 104 -12.29 -14.91 -12.05
CA LYS A 104 -12.46 -13.66 -12.82
C LYS A 104 -11.98 -12.44 -12.03
N ILE A 105 -11.59 -11.38 -12.73
CA ILE A 105 -11.35 -10.04 -12.15
C ILE A 105 -12.44 -9.11 -12.67
N GLU A 106 -13.40 -8.78 -11.82
CA GLU A 106 -14.56 -7.97 -12.18
C GLU A 106 -14.41 -6.51 -11.72
N VAL A 107 -14.44 -5.60 -12.69
CA VAL A 107 -14.34 -4.15 -12.47
C VAL A 107 -15.70 -3.59 -12.04
N GLY A 108 -15.70 -2.56 -11.20
CA GLY A 108 -16.92 -1.98 -10.61
C GLY A 108 -17.41 -2.69 -9.35
N THR A 109 -16.69 -3.70 -8.86
CA THR A 109 -16.97 -4.36 -7.58
C THR A 109 -16.29 -3.64 -6.42
N THR A 110 -16.86 -3.77 -5.21
CA THR A 110 -16.23 -3.26 -3.98
C THR A 110 -14.86 -3.90 -3.73
N THR A 111 -14.66 -5.16 -4.12
CA THR A 111 -13.38 -5.84 -4.04
C THR A 111 -12.34 -5.19 -4.96
N CYS A 112 -12.70 -4.85 -6.19
CA CYS A 112 -11.81 -4.15 -7.14
C CYS A 112 -11.40 -2.76 -6.62
N TRP A 113 -12.37 -2.01 -6.12
CA TRP A 113 -12.12 -0.69 -5.53
C TRP A 113 -11.20 -0.79 -4.29
N ALA A 114 -11.53 -1.68 -3.34
CA ALA A 114 -10.74 -1.86 -2.12
C ALA A 114 -9.31 -2.34 -2.42
N ASN A 115 -9.16 -3.27 -3.36
CA ASN A 115 -7.86 -3.76 -3.80
C ASN A 115 -7.00 -2.62 -4.36
N GLY A 116 -7.55 -1.78 -5.25
CA GLY A 116 -6.84 -0.62 -5.79
C GLY A 116 -6.48 0.44 -4.75
N TRP A 117 -7.40 0.73 -3.83
CA TRP A 117 -7.18 1.65 -2.71
C TRP A 117 -6.03 1.20 -1.81
N PHE A 118 -6.05 -0.07 -1.39
CA PHE A 118 -5.03 -0.60 -0.47
C PHE A 118 -3.66 -0.76 -1.13
N VAL A 119 -3.59 -1.14 -2.41
CA VAL A 119 -2.31 -1.16 -3.15
C VAL A 119 -1.72 0.25 -3.19
N SER A 120 -2.53 1.25 -3.55
CA SER A 120 -2.03 2.61 -3.75
C SER A 120 -1.62 3.26 -2.43
N THR A 121 -2.45 3.13 -1.39
CA THR A 121 -2.21 3.74 -0.08
C THR A 121 -1.07 3.03 0.66
N GLY A 122 -1.03 1.69 0.61
CA GLY A 122 -0.02 0.87 1.27
C GLY A 122 1.39 1.11 0.70
N ASP A 123 1.53 1.12 -0.63
CA ASP A 123 2.81 1.37 -1.28
C ASP A 123 3.37 2.76 -0.97
N LEU A 124 2.54 3.80 -1.10
CA LEU A 124 2.94 5.18 -0.80
C LEU A 124 3.33 5.34 0.67
N ALA A 125 2.49 4.84 1.57
CA ALA A 125 2.76 4.93 3.01
C ALA A 125 4.03 4.17 3.40
N SER A 126 4.33 3.04 2.76
CA SER A 126 5.52 2.23 3.07
C SER A 126 6.78 3.02 2.74
N GLY A 127 6.85 3.62 1.56
CA GLY A 127 7.95 4.50 1.17
C GLY A 127 8.12 5.67 2.13
N VAL A 128 7.03 6.35 2.49
CA VAL A 128 7.03 7.53 3.38
C VAL A 128 7.51 7.17 4.80
N PHE A 129 7.02 6.07 5.38
CA PHE A 129 7.43 5.65 6.72
C PHE A 129 8.83 5.04 6.78
N ILE A 130 9.26 4.30 5.74
CA ILE A 130 10.65 3.83 5.63
C ILE A 130 11.61 5.03 5.54
N PHE A 131 11.27 6.05 4.75
CA PHE A 131 12.06 7.27 4.67
C PHE A 131 12.13 7.99 6.02
N ALA A 132 11.01 8.09 6.74
CA ALA A 132 10.99 8.67 8.08
C ALA A 132 11.87 7.89 9.08
N ILE A 133 11.87 6.56 9.02
CA ILE A 133 12.75 5.70 9.81
C ILE A 133 14.22 5.98 9.45
N ALA A 134 14.56 6.03 8.17
CA ALA A 134 15.92 6.32 7.71
C ALA A 134 16.42 7.68 8.22
N LEU A 135 15.59 8.73 8.12
CA LEU A 135 15.90 10.05 8.65
C LEU A 135 16.11 10.02 10.16
N HIS A 136 15.17 9.41 10.91
CA HIS A 136 15.26 9.30 12.37
C HIS A 136 16.54 8.58 12.80
N THR A 137 16.86 7.44 12.19
CA THR A 137 18.08 6.69 12.44
C THR A 137 19.32 7.51 12.10
N PHE A 138 19.34 8.25 10.98
CA PHE A 138 20.46 9.13 10.62
C PHE A 138 20.71 10.21 11.68
N PHE A 139 19.66 10.89 12.16
CA PHE A 139 19.80 11.89 13.22
C PHE A 139 20.27 11.28 14.54
N ALA A 140 19.74 10.12 14.90
CA ALA A 140 20.07 9.45 16.16
C ALA A 140 21.49 8.87 16.17
N VAL A 141 21.92 8.21 15.09
CA VAL A 141 23.20 7.48 15.02
C VAL A 141 24.33 8.38 14.53
N VAL A 142 24.12 9.14 13.44
CA VAL A 142 25.20 9.91 12.80
C VAL A 142 25.36 11.27 13.46
N LYS A 143 24.26 12.02 13.63
CA LYS A 143 24.31 13.36 14.24
C LYS A 143 24.29 13.33 15.78
N GLY A 144 24.01 12.19 16.40
CA GLY A 144 23.88 12.06 17.84
C GLY A 144 22.77 12.93 18.45
N ARG A 145 21.82 13.42 17.63
CA ARG A 145 20.75 14.32 18.08
C ARG A 145 19.47 13.53 18.24
N ARG A 146 18.83 13.68 19.40
CA ARG A 146 17.47 13.18 19.62
C ARG A 146 16.47 14.17 19.07
N VAL A 147 15.46 13.68 18.36
CA VAL A 147 14.36 14.50 17.86
C VAL A 147 13.47 14.87 19.05
N GLU A 148 13.06 16.13 19.14
CA GLU A 148 12.12 16.57 20.16
C GLU A 148 10.78 15.83 20.01
N THR A 149 10.19 15.40 21.12
CA THR A 149 8.95 14.61 21.15
C THR A 149 7.79 15.28 20.40
N LYS A 150 7.64 16.61 20.50
CA LYS A 150 6.59 17.36 19.79
C LYS A 150 6.80 17.27 18.27
N VAL A 151 8.00 17.58 17.81
CA VAL A 151 8.37 17.51 16.38
C VAL A 151 8.19 16.11 15.83
N PHE A 152 8.54 15.09 16.61
CA PHE A 152 8.38 13.69 16.23
C PHE A 152 6.90 13.29 15.99
N TYR A 153 6.01 13.56 16.95
CA TYR A 153 4.59 13.22 16.80
C TYR A 153 3.87 14.06 15.74
N THR A 154 4.19 15.36 15.64
CA THR A 154 3.69 16.20 14.55
C THR A 154 4.16 15.68 13.20
N GLY A 155 5.42 15.23 13.09
CA GLY A 155 5.95 14.59 11.89
C GLY A 155 5.13 13.37 11.47
N ILE A 156 4.86 12.44 12.39
CA ILE A 156 4.02 11.25 12.10
C ILE A 156 2.63 11.66 11.61
N ALA A 157 1.98 12.63 12.26
CA ALA A 157 0.67 13.12 11.86
C ALA A 157 0.71 13.70 10.43
N CYS A 158 1.72 14.53 10.11
CA CYS A 158 1.91 15.08 8.77
C CYS A 158 2.12 14.00 7.71
N LEU A 159 2.90 12.95 8.01
CA LEU A 159 3.14 11.84 7.07
C LEU A 159 1.83 11.10 6.74
N TRP A 160 1.01 10.80 7.75
CA TRP A 160 -0.30 10.17 7.54
C TRP A 160 -1.26 11.09 6.77
N ILE A 161 -1.32 12.37 7.13
CA ILE A 161 -2.17 13.35 6.42
C ILE A 161 -1.76 13.41 4.95
N PHE A 162 -0.46 13.46 4.66
CA PHE A 162 0.07 13.47 3.30
C PHE A 162 -0.38 12.22 2.51
N VAL A 163 -0.16 11.03 3.07
CA VAL A 163 -0.55 9.75 2.45
C VAL A 163 -2.04 9.72 2.11
N TYR A 164 -2.91 10.02 3.07
CA TYR A 164 -4.35 9.95 2.84
C TYR A 164 -4.87 11.10 1.98
N THR A 165 -4.23 12.27 2.03
CA THR A 165 -4.56 13.37 1.12
C THR A 165 -4.31 12.98 -0.32
N MET A 166 -3.16 12.34 -0.62
CA MET A 166 -2.89 11.82 -1.96
C MET A 166 -3.88 10.73 -2.37
N ALA A 167 -4.24 9.81 -1.46
CA ALA A 167 -5.23 8.78 -1.73
C ALA A 167 -6.63 9.35 -2.04
N ILE A 168 -7.08 10.34 -1.27
CA ILE A 168 -8.38 11.01 -1.46
C ILE A 168 -8.40 11.83 -2.74
N ILE A 169 -7.32 12.59 -3.03
CA ILE A 169 -7.19 13.34 -4.29
C ILE A 169 -7.34 12.39 -5.48
N GLY A 170 -6.70 11.21 -5.43
CA GLY A 170 -6.83 10.21 -6.48
C GLY A 170 -8.29 9.83 -6.75
N VAL A 171 -9.05 9.49 -5.70
CA VAL A 171 -10.47 9.11 -5.83
C VAL A 171 -11.36 10.29 -6.23
N GLY A 172 -11.01 11.51 -5.83
CA GLY A 172 -11.76 12.72 -6.18
C GLY A 172 -11.65 13.13 -7.64
N LEU A 173 -10.61 12.68 -8.36
CA LEU A 173 -10.41 13.00 -9.78
C LEU A 173 -11.34 12.18 -10.70
N ASP A 174 -11.56 10.91 -10.39
CA ASP A 174 -12.42 10.02 -11.17
C ASP A 174 -13.03 8.93 -10.26
N PRO A 175 -14.37 8.79 -10.19
CA PRO A 175 -15.00 7.71 -9.42
C PRO A 175 -14.62 6.31 -9.93
N ASP A 176 -14.26 6.19 -11.22
CA ASP A 176 -13.83 4.93 -11.86
C ASP A 176 -12.29 4.80 -11.95
N LEU A 177 -11.57 5.43 -11.01
CA LEU A 177 -10.09 5.40 -10.99
C LEU A 177 -9.52 3.98 -10.95
N TYR A 178 -10.13 3.10 -10.14
CA TYR A 178 -9.64 1.75 -9.90
C TYR A 178 -10.27 0.74 -10.86
N VAL A 179 -9.48 0.33 -11.84
CA VAL A 179 -9.86 -0.63 -12.88
C VAL A 179 -8.86 -1.77 -12.93
N ARG A 180 -9.12 -2.78 -13.76
CA ARG A 180 -8.15 -3.86 -13.94
C ARG A 180 -6.83 -3.29 -14.51
N ALA A 181 -5.72 -3.61 -13.85
CA ALA A 181 -4.39 -3.14 -14.25
C ALA A 181 -3.40 -4.30 -14.50
N GLY A 182 -3.91 -5.46 -14.89
CA GLY A 182 -3.14 -6.68 -15.07
C GLY A 182 -3.74 -7.82 -14.26
N ALA A 183 -3.05 -8.18 -13.17
CA ALA A 183 -3.44 -9.28 -12.27
C ALA A 183 -4.33 -8.85 -11.09
N TRP A 184 -4.51 -7.55 -10.89
CA TRP A 184 -5.29 -6.95 -9.81
C TRP A 184 -5.90 -5.62 -10.27
N CYS A 185 -6.74 -5.02 -9.42
CA CYS A 185 -7.31 -3.71 -9.66
C CYS A 185 -6.38 -2.62 -9.13
N TRP A 186 -6.14 -1.60 -9.96
CA TRP A 186 -5.29 -0.46 -9.62
C TRP A 186 -5.64 0.75 -10.50
N ILE A 187 -4.94 1.86 -10.30
CA ILE A 187 -5.16 3.12 -11.02
C ILE A 187 -5.11 2.87 -12.54
N SER A 188 -6.15 3.35 -13.24
CA SER A 188 -6.32 3.23 -14.68
C SER A 188 -5.10 3.67 -15.48
N ARG A 189 -4.77 2.92 -16.53
CA ARG A 189 -3.67 3.27 -17.45
C ARG A 189 -3.97 4.51 -18.30
N LYS A 190 -5.25 4.88 -18.41
CA LYS A 190 -5.69 6.09 -19.10
C LYS A 190 -5.14 7.35 -18.42
N HIS A 191 -4.94 7.28 -17.11
CA HIS A 191 -4.39 8.34 -16.27
C HIS A 191 -2.92 8.09 -15.95
N ALA A 192 -2.10 7.91 -16.97
CA ALA A 192 -0.68 7.56 -16.79
C ALA A 192 0.12 8.66 -16.06
N LYS A 193 -0.25 9.94 -16.21
CA LYS A 193 0.43 11.07 -15.57
C LYS A 193 0.05 11.18 -14.09
N GLU A 194 -1.23 11.02 -13.80
CA GLU A 194 -1.80 11.05 -12.47
C GLU A 194 -1.35 9.82 -11.66
N ARG A 195 -1.23 8.66 -12.31
CA ARG A 195 -0.68 7.45 -11.70
C ARG A 195 0.78 7.60 -11.29
N LEU A 196 1.59 8.34 -12.06
CA LEU A 196 2.99 8.62 -11.69
C LEU A 196 3.05 9.54 -10.48
N TRP A 197 2.25 10.61 -10.48
CA TRP A 197 2.21 11.58 -9.40
C TRP A 197 1.70 10.97 -8.10
N ILE A 198 0.54 10.32 -8.11
CA ILE A 198 -0.13 9.83 -6.90
C ILE A 198 0.59 8.62 -6.29
N HIS A 199 1.35 7.86 -7.09
CA HIS A 199 2.03 6.65 -6.62
C HIS A 199 3.51 6.87 -6.23
N TYR A 200 4.20 7.83 -6.85
CA TYR A 200 5.65 8.01 -6.64
C TYR A 200 6.07 9.36 -6.04
N PHE A 201 5.18 10.35 -5.96
CA PHE A 201 5.48 11.69 -5.46
C PHE A 201 4.54 12.10 -4.33
#